data_AF-W6RI09-F1
#
_entry.id   AF-W6RI09-F1
#
_cell.length_a   1.000
_cell.length_b   1.000
_cell.length_c   1.000
_cell.angle_alpha   90.00
_cell.angle_beta   90.00
_cell.angle_gamma   90.00
#
_symmetry.space_group_name_H-M   'P 1'
#
loop_
_entity.id
_entity.type
_entity.pdbx_description
1 polymer ?
#
loop_
_entity_poly.entity_id
_entity_poly.type
_entity_poly.pdbx_seq_one_letter_code
_entity_poly.pdbx_strand_id
1 'polypeptide(L)'
;MTQKRLMLVAAATFSAFMTHAVASRADTISYADAVTALAQECGADIKKHCKGVNLGGGRIQACLEENAARVSPTCTSTLSSVMTSIKQRQEAQMAYTKVCRHDMSQYCNGVVGDGNILACLIETSRVDGRKCDQVITDAGWR
;
A
#
# COMPACT_ATOMS: atom_id res chain seq x y z
N MET A 1 13.88 -57.04 -18.29
CA MET A 1 15.06 -56.14 -18.21
C MET A 1 14.59 -54.67 -18.26
N THR A 2 13.76 -54.23 -17.30
CA THR A 2 13.04 -52.94 -17.47
C THR A 2 12.78 -52.12 -16.20
N GLN A 3 13.09 -52.62 -14.99
CA GLN A 3 12.76 -51.88 -13.76
C GLN A 3 13.94 -51.16 -13.09
N LYS A 4 15.18 -51.47 -13.49
CA LYS A 4 16.40 -50.89 -12.90
C LYS A 4 16.92 -49.62 -13.61
N ARG A 5 16.24 -49.17 -14.67
CA ARG A 5 16.59 -47.95 -15.44
C ARG A 5 15.84 -46.69 -15.00
N LEU A 6 14.95 -46.80 -14.00
CA LEU A 6 14.15 -45.66 -13.53
C LEU A 6 14.91 -44.68 -12.60
N MET A 7 16.14 -44.99 -12.21
CA MET A 7 16.90 -44.20 -11.20
C MET A 7 18.11 -43.42 -11.76
N LEU A 8 18.28 -43.32 -13.08
CA LEU A 8 19.43 -42.66 -13.70
C LEU A 8 19.09 -41.43 -14.56
N VAL A 9 17.89 -40.85 -14.40
CA VAL A 9 17.56 -39.54 -15.01
C VAL A 9 17.28 -38.52 -13.91
N ALA A 10 18.25 -38.38 -13.00
CA ALA A 10 18.33 -37.29 -12.05
C ALA A 10 19.43 -36.33 -12.54
N ALA A 11 19.09 -35.36 -13.41
CA ALA A 11 19.93 -34.19 -13.67
C ALA A 11 19.34 -33.10 -14.60
N ALA A 12 18.15 -33.25 -15.22
CA ALA A 12 17.75 -32.32 -16.30
C ALA A 12 16.31 -31.79 -16.24
N THR A 13 15.62 -31.80 -15.10
CA THR A 13 14.25 -31.25 -14.97
C THR A 13 14.00 -30.45 -13.69
N PHE A 14 15.05 -29.91 -13.05
CA PHE A 14 14.93 -29.10 -11.83
C PHE A 14 14.85 -27.58 -12.08
N SER A 15 14.45 -27.14 -13.27
CA SER A 15 14.51 -25.73 -13.69
C SER A 15 13.19 -25.23 -14.30
N ALA A 16 12.04 -25.54 -13.70
CA ALA A 16 10.75 -25.02 -14.19
C ALA A 16 9.73 -24.63 -13.10
N PHE A 17 10.17 -24.40 -11.87
CA PHE A 17 9.42 -23.58 -10.91
C PHE A 17 10.12 -22.23 -10.78
N MET A 18 10.11 -21.43 -11.85
CA MET A 18 10.21 -19.98 -11.68
C MET A 18 8.94 -19.55 -10.96
N THR A 19 9.04 -19.47 -9.64
CA THR A 19 8.18 -18.66 -8.80
C THR A 19 8.17 -17.25 -9.39
N HIS A 20 7.19 -16.97 -10.24
CA HIS A 20 6.86 -15.59 -10.55
C HIS A 20 6.40 -15.01 -9.22
N ALA A 21 7.26 -14.25 -8.57
CA ALA A 21 6.85 -13.34 -7.52
C ALA A 21 5.91 -12.35 -8.21
N VAL A 22 4.62 -12.67 -8.22
CA VAL A 22 3.60 -11.66 -8.45
C VAL A 22 3.77 -10.73 -7.26
N ALA A 23 4.40 -9.58 -7.49
CA ALA A 23 4.38 -8.50 -6.55
C ALA A 23 2.91 -8.06 -6.47
N SER A 24 2.16 -8.69 -5.56
CA SER A 24 0.83 -8.24 -5.21
C SER A 24 0.96 -6.78 -4.82
N ARG A 25 0.42 -5.89 -5.65
CA ARG A 25 0.33 -4.47 -5.29
C ARG A 25 -0.69 -4.42 -4.17
N ALA A 26 -0.20 -4.20 -2.96
CA ALA A 26 -1.07 -3.90 -1.84
C ALA A 26 -1.46 -2.42 -2.00
N ASP A 27 -2.76 -2.17 -2.13
CA ASP A 27 -3.30 -0.82 -2.13
C ASP A 27 -2.99 -0.12 -0.80
N THR A 28 -3.03 1.21 -0.79
CA THR A 28 -2.83 1.95 0.47
C THR A 28 -4.05 1.80 1.36
N ILE A 29 -3.82 1.68 2.66
CA ILE A 29 -4.89 1.63 3.65
C ILE A 29 -5.58 2.99 3.75
N SER A 30 -6.86 3.00 4.12
CA SER A 30 -7.54 4.26 4.43
C SER A 30 -7.00 4.86 5.74
N TYR A 31 -7.12 6.17 5.92
CA TYR A 31 -6.79 6.81 7.19
C TYR A 31 -7.62 6.27 8.36
N ALA A 32 -8.86 5.84 8.11
CA ALA A 32 -9.73 5.23 9.12
C ALA A 32 -9.22 3.84 9.53
N ASP A 33 -8.82 3.02 8.56
CA ASP A 33 -8.27 1.68 8.82
C ASP A 33 -6.90 1.78 9.49
N ALA A 34 -6.08 2.76 9.11
CA ALA A 34 -4.83 3.09 9.79
C ALA A 34 -5.03 3.35 11.28
N VAL A 35 -5.99 4.22 11.62
CA VAL A 35 -6.33 4.52 13.02
C VAL A 35 -6.85 3.28 13.73
N THR A 36 -7.69 2.47 13.07
CA THR A 36 -8.24 1.24 13.62
C THR A 36 -7.13 0.22 13.94
N ALA A 37 -6.23 -0.01 12.99
CA ALA A 37 -5.10 -0.92 13.15
C ALA A 37 -4.17 -0.48 14.29
N LEU A 38 -3.84 0.81 14.36
CA LEU A 38 -3.03 1.37 15.45
C LEU A 38 -3.75 1.26 16.81
N ALA A 39 -5.06 1.54 16.85
CA ALA A 39 -5.82 1.43 18.10
C ALA A 39 -5.87 -0.01 18.62
N GLN A 40 -6.00 -0.99 17.72
CA GLN A 40 -6.02 -2.42 18.05
C GLN A 40 -4.65 -2.90 18.52
N GLU A 41 -3.62 -2.67 17.72
CA GLU A 41 -2.30 -3.30 17.93
C GLU A 41 -1.38 -2.49 18.85
N CYS A 42 -1.54 -1.16 18.90
CA CYS A 42 -0.75 -0.28 19.77
C CYS A 42 -1.51 0.23 20.99
N GLY A 43 -2.82 -0.06 21.14
CA GLY A 43 -3.65 0.56 22.17
C GLY A 43 -3.13 0.36 23.61
N ALA A 44 -2.59 -0.82 23.92
CA ALA A 44 -1.99 -1.10 25.22
C ALA A 44 -0.66 -0.34 25.42
N ASP A 45 0.19 -0.31 24.39
CA ASP A 45 1.47 0.40 24.40
C ASP A 45 1.26 1.91 24.56
N ILE A 46 0.31 2.49 23.81
CA ILE A 46 -0.07 3.91 23.90
C ILE A 46 -0.51 4.26 25.33
N LYS A 47 -1.36 3.44 25.95
CA LYS A 47 -1.82 3.67 27.33
C LYS A 47 -0.68 3.64 28.34
N LYS A 48 0.30 2.76 28.14
CA LYS A 48 1.41 2.53 29.07
C LYS A 48 2.56 3.52 28.91
N HIS A 49 2.90 3.87 27.66
CA HIS A 49 4.11 4.62 27.33
C HIS A 49 3.83 6.05 26.86
N CYS A 50 2.63 6.33 26.33
CA CYS A 50 2.27 7.61 25.72
C CYS A 50 1.09 8.31 26.42
N LYS A 51 0.92 8.07 27.72
CA LYS A 51 -0.16 8.67 28.51
C LYS A 51 -0.08 10.19 28.48
N GLY A 52 -1.20 10.85 28.16
CA GLY A 52 -1.29 12.32 28.11
C GLY A 52 -0.78 12.94 26.81
N VAL A 53 -0.27 12.14 25.86
CA VAL A 53 0.04 12.62 24.52
C VAL A 53 -1.27 12.88 23.77
N ASN A 54 -1.41 14.09 23.26
CA ASN A 54 -2.59 14.50 22.52
C ASN A 54 -2.60 13.88 21.11
N LEU A 55 -3.80 13.58 20.60
CA LEU A 55 -4.00 13.03 19.26
C LEU A 55 -3.65 14.06 18.16
N GLY A 56 -3.33 13.56 16.97
CA GLY A 56 -3.03 14.38 15.80
C GLY A 56 -1.61 14.95 15.75
N GLY A 57 -1.23 15.45 14.58
CA GLY A 57 0.08 16.05 14.32
C GLY A 57 1.27 15.07 14.49
N GLY A 58 1.04 13.76 14.35
CA GLY A 58 2.10 12.75 14.47
C GLY A 58 2.63 12.52 15.90
N ARG A 59 2.02 13.12 16.94
CA ARG A 59 2.58 13.05 18.30
C ARG A 59 2.56 11.66 18.92
N ILE A 60 1.52 10.87 18.66
CA ILE A 60 1.46 9.47 19.12
C ILE A 60 2.51 8.62 18.41
N GLN A 61 2.69 8.81 17.10
CA GLN A 61 3.77 8.16 16.35
C GLN A 61 5.13 8.50 16.97
N ALA A 62 5.44 9.78 17.16
CA ALA A 62 6.70 10.21 17.75
C ALA A 62 6.94 9.59 19.14
N CYS A 63 5.91 9.55 19.99
CA CYS A 63 6.03 8.90 21.30
C CYS A 63 6.29 7.39 21.21
N LEU A 64 5.64 6.68 20.29
CA LEU A 64 5.86 5.25 20.08
C LEU A 64 7.28 4.99 19.53
N GLU A 65 7.78 5.84 18.63
CA GLU A 65 9.14 5.79 18.09
C GLU A 65 10.19 6.06 19.18
N GLU A 66 9.99 7.07 20.03
CA GLU A 66 10.86 7.36 21.19
C GLU A 66 10.90 6.19 22.19
N ASN A 67 9.83 5.41 22.27
CA ASN A 67 9.73 4.23 23.13
C ASN A 67 9.89 2.91 22.35
N ALA A 68 10.49 2.91 21.16
CA ALA A 68 10.59 1.73 20.28
C ALA A 68 11.14 0.46 20.97
N ALA A 69 12.06 0.62 21.94
CA ALA A 69 12.61 -0.49 22.71
C ALA A 69 11.69 -1.06 23.79
N ARG A 70 10.59 -0.38 24.10
CA ARG A 70 9.66 -0.67 25.21
C ARG A 70 8.25 -1.04 24.74
N VAL A 71 7.88 -0.64 23.52
CA VAL A 71 6.61 -0.99 22.89
C VAL A 71 6.65 -2.42 22.34
N SER A 72 5.48 -3.04 22.22
CA SER A 72 5.38 -4.41 21.71
C SER A 72 5.89 -4.55 20.26
N PRO A 73 6.46 -5.71 19.88
CA PRO A 73 6.85 -5.97 18.50
C PRO A 73 5.70 -5.83 17.50
N THR A 74 4.48 -6.22 17.91
CA THR A 74 3.28 -6.07 17.09
C THR A 74 2.98 -4.61 16.82
N CYS A 75 2.99 -3.75 17.84
CA CYS A 75 2.79 -2.32 17.65
C CYS A 75 3.87 -1.71 16.75
N THR A 76 5.15 -2.06 16.93
CA THR A 76 6.24 -1.57 16.08
C THR A 76 6.03 -1.94 14.61
N SER A 77 5.64 -3.20 14.34
CA SER A 77 5.35 -3.68 12.99
C SER A 77 4.16 -2.94 12.37
N THR A 78 3.05 -2.83 13.12
CA THR A 78 1.85 -2.13 12.66
C THR A 78 2.13 -0.66 12.41
N LEU A 79 2.85 0.03 13.29
CA LEU A 79 3.24 1.43 13.10
C LEU A 79 4.04 1.62 11.81
N SER A 80 5.06 0.79 11.59
CA SER A 80 5.89 0.84 10.38
C SER A 80 5.06 0.62 9.09
N SER A 81 4.18 -0.38 9.10
CA SER A 81 3.30 -0.69 7.98
C SER A 81 2.33 0.45 7.68
N VAL A 82 1.67 0.99 8.71
CA VAL A 82 0.71 2.10 8.59
C VAL A 82 1.41 3.37 8.11
N MET A 83 2.59 3.69 8.63
CA MET A 83 3.36 4.86 8.18
C MET A 83 3.81 4.73 6.72
N THR A 84 4.24 3.53 6.31
CA THR A 84 4.60 3.26 4.90
C THR A 84 3.40 3.47 3.98
N SER A 85 2.24 2.96 4.38
CA SER A 85 1.01 3.07 3.59
C SER A 85 0.49 4.52 3.49
N ILE A 86 0.52 5.27 4.60
CA ILE A 86 0.15 6.70 4.61
C ILE A 86 1.08 7.51 3.72
N LYS A 87 2.40 7.25 3.79
CA LYS A 87 3.38 7.93 2.94
C LYS A 87 3.09 7.66 1.45
N GLN A 88 2.87 6.40 1.08
CA GLN A 88 2.53 6.04 -0.30
C GLN A 88 1.25 6.74 -0.77
N ARG A 89 0.23 6.82 0.09
CA ARG A 89 -1.03 7.50 -0.23
C ARG A 89 -0.82 8.98 -0.49
N GLN A 90 -0.03 9.65 0.34
CA GLN A 90 0.30 11.07 0.18
C GLN A 90 1.11 11.32 -1.10
N GLU A 91 2.12 10.48 -1.38
CA GLU A 91 2.91 10.56 -2.60
C GLU A 91 2.05 10.38 -3.85
N ALA A 92 1.12 9.44 -3.85
CA ALA A 92 0.16 9.23 -4.93
C ALA A 92 -0.76 10.45 -5.14
N GLN A 93 -1.31 11.01 -4.05
CA GLN A 93 -2.13 12.22 -4.11
C GLN A 93 -1.37 13.41 -4.73
N MET A 94 -0.10 13.61 -4.37
CA MET A 94 0.74 14.66 -4.94
C MET A 94 1.13 14.38 -6.41
N ALA A 95 1.30 13.11 -6.77
CA ALA A 95 1.71 12.69 -8.11
C ALA A 95 0.56 12.72 -9.14
N TYR A 96 -0.70 12.63 -8.68
CA TYR A 96 -1.89 12.45 -9.49
C TYR A 96 -1.93 13.29 -10.78
N THR A 97 -1.94 14.63 -10.66
CA THR A 97 -2.08 15.51 -11.83
C THR A 97 -0.93 15.35 -12.81
N LYS A 98 0.29 15.07 -12.32
CA LYS A 98 1.45 14.85 -13.18
C LYS A 98 1.35 13.53 -13.92
N VAL A 99 1.00 12.46 -13.23
CA VAL A 99 0.94 11.10 -13.80
C VAL A 99 -0.24 10.96 -14.75
N CYS A 100 -1.40 11.50 -14.39
CA CYS A 100 -2.64 11.36 -15.16
C CYS A 100 -2.80 12.39 -16.28
N ARG A 101 -1.89 13.38 -16.44
CA ARG A 101 -2.05 14.48 -17.42
C ARG A 101 -2.41 14.01 -18.84
N HIS A 102 -1.75 12.95 -19.32
CA HIS A 102 -2.02 12.40 -20.63
C HIS A 102 -3.42 11.79 -20.71
N ASP A 103 -3.76 10.92 -19.76
CA ASP A 103 -5.08 10.30 -19.67
C ASP A 103 -6.21 11.34 -19.53
N MET A 104 -6.00 12.38 -18.73
CA MET A 104 -6.93 13.52 -18.59
C MET A 104 -7.21 14.17 -19.96
N SER A 105 -6.16 14.49 -20.71
CA SER A 105 -6.30 15.15 -22.02
C SER A 105 -6.94 14.27 -23.08
N GLN A 106 -6.71 12.96 -23.02
CA GLN A 106 -7.13 12.00 -24.02
C GLN A 106 -8.56 11.51 -23.79
N TYR A 107 -8.95 11.25 -22.55
CA TYR A 107 -10.21 10.58 -22.22
C TYR A 107 -11.23 11.48 -21.53
N CYS A 108 -10.78 12.56 -20.89
CA CYS A 108 -11.62 13.49 -20.13
C CYS A 108 -11.56 14.92 -20.70
N ASN A 109 -11.36 15.05 -22.01
CA ASN A 109 -11.35 16.34 -22.69
C ASN A 109 -12.70 17.07 -22.52
N GLY A 110 -12.66 18.34 -22.15
CA GLY A 110 -13.86 19.15 -21.91
C GLY A 110 -14.46 19.03 -20.50
N VAL A 111 -13.97 18.11 -19.67
CA VAL A 111 -14.36 18.02 -18.26
C VAL A 111 -13.66 19.12 -17.47
N VAL A 112 -14.43 19.88 -16.68
CA VAL A 112 -13.93 21.02 -15.89
C VAL A 112 -14.00 20.72 -14.40
N GLY A 113 -12.90 21.01 -13.69
CA GLY A 113 -12.77 20.83 -12.24
C GLY A 113 -12.09 19.52 -11.86
N ASP A 114 -11.11 19.58 -10.96
CA ASP A 114 -10.27 18.43 -10.60
C ASP A 114 -11.10 17.23 -10.10
N GLY A 115 -12.14 17.48 -9.31
CA GLY A 115 -13.05 16.43 -8.83
C GLY A 115 -13.83 15.75 -9.97
N ASN A 116 -14.28 16.52 -10.96
CA ASN A 116 -15.00 15.96 -12.11
C ASN A 116 -14.06 15.20 -13.04
N ILE A 117 -12.82 15.69 -13.22
CA ILE A 117 -11.79 14.99 -13.99
C ILE A 117 -11.43 13.67 -13.31
N LEU A 118 -11.29 13.65 -11.97
CA LEU A 118 -11.08 12.43 -11.22
C LEU A 118 -12.24 11.44 -11.38
N ALA A 119 -13.48 11.91 -11.25
CA ALA A 119 -14.66 11.07 -11.47
C ALA A 119 -14.68 10.47 -12.89
N CYS A 120 -14.39 11.27 -13.91
CA CYS A 120 -14.27 10.81 -15.30
C CYS A 120 -13.20 9.72 -15.45
N LEU A 121 -12.01 9.90 -14.86
CA LEU A 121 -10.93 8.92 -14.94
C LEU A 121 -11.28 7.61 -14.22
N ILE A 122 -12.04 7.66 -13.12
CA ILE A 122 -12.51 6.47 -12.41
C ILE A 122 -13.57 5.72 -13.24
N GLU A 123 -14.48 6.43 -13.90
CA GLU A 123 -15.61 5.84 -14.64
C GLU A 123 -15.23 5.32 -16.02
N THR A 124 -14.29 5.96 -16.71
CA THR A 124 -14.00 5.67 -18.13
C THR A 124 -13.50 4.24 -18.39
N SER A 125 -13.00 3.51 -17.37
CA SER A 125 -12.27 2.20 -17.41
C SER A 125 -11.09 2.13 -18.40
N ARG A 126 -10.93 3.15 -19.27
CA ARG A 126 -9.84 3.26 -20.23
C ARG A 126 -8.50 3.21 -19.53
N VAL A 127 -8.37 3.76 -18.33
CA VAL A 127 -7.11 3.87 -17.58
C VAL A 127 -6.71 2.60 -16.86
N ASP A 128 -7.56 1.58 -16.78
CA ASP A 128 -7.33 0.39 -15.98
C ASP A 128 -6.00 -0.30 -16.35
N GLY A 129 -5.20 -0.63 -15.34
CA GLY A 129 -3.87 -1.22 -15.51
C GLY A 129 -2.78 -0.24 -15.98
N ARG A 130 -3.10 1.05 -16.19
CA ARG A 130 -2.11 2.09 -16.50
C ARG A 130 -1.57 2.75 -15.23
N LYS A 131 -0.53 3.58 -15.41
CA LYS A 131 0.07 4.35 -14.31
C LYS A 131 -0.90 5.30 -13.64
N CYS A 132 -1.81 5.92 -14.41
CA CYS A 132 -2.82 6.81 -13.84
C CYS A 132 -3.78 6.04 -12.92
N ASP A 133 -4.24 4.86 -13.34
CA ASP A 133 -5.08 3.99 -12.51
C ASP A 133 -4.38 3.59 -11.21
N GLN A 134 -3.12 3.16 -11.27
CA GLN A 134 -2.35 2.84 -10.07
C GLN A 134 -2.29 4.03 -9.09
N VAL A 135 -2.07 5.25 -9.58
CA VAL A 135 -2.00 6.43 -8.71
C VAL A 135 -3.37 6.78 -8.10
N ILE A 136 -4.47 6.57 -8.81
CA ILE A 136 -5.83 6.76 -8.27
C ILE A 136 -6.10 5.74 -7.16
N THR A 137 -5.72 4.48 -7.38
CA THR A 137 -5.84 3.41 -6.38
C THR A 137 -4.94 3.67 -5.16
N ASP A 138 -3.68 4.02 -5.37
CA ASP A 138 -2.74 4.34 -4.28
C ASP A 138 -3.15 5.60 -3.51
N ALA A 139 -3.78 6.58 -4.15
CA ALA A 139 -4.38 7.74 -3.49
C ALA A 139 -5.66 7.38 -2.70
N GLY A 140 -6.18 6.17 -2.93
CA GLY A 140 -7.40 5.58 -2.39
C GLY A 140 -8.66 6.35 -2.76
N TRP A 141 -8.79 6.65 -4.05
CA TRP A 141 -9.99 7.23 -4.66
C TRP A 141 -10.84 6.21 -5.43
N ARG A 142 -10.48 4.92 -5.36
CA ARG A 142 -11.33 3.79 -5.78
C ARG A 142 -11.99 3.14 -4.58
#